data_AF-A0A920M1B4-F1
#
_entry.id   AF-A0A920M1B4-F1
#
_cell.length_a   1.000
_cell.length_b   1.000
_cell.length_c   1.000
_cell.angle_alpha   90.00
_cell.angle_beta   90.00
_cell.angle_gamma   90.00
#
_symmetry.space_group_name_H-M   'P 1'
#
loop_
_entity.id
_entity.type
_entity.pdbx_description
1 polymer ?
#
loop_
_entity_poly.entity_id
_entity_poly.type
_entity_poly.pdbx_seq_one_letter_code
_entity_poly.pdbx_strand_id
1 'polypeptide(L)'
;MRIKVDFSLIEDEILALSKYVKEEDQSYVYYQISRGIDEMRSHLVRTKMVPERFGYATKITPSTKPLVSMIVDDIRWKRCSIKSTSLLGNVMSMNSALDEGCDEIIFLLKIK
;
A
#
# COMPACT_ATOMS: atom_id res chain seq x y z
N MET A 1 10.98 13.84 7.71
CA MET A 1 10.41 13.32 8.97
C MET A 1 10.56 11.81 8.99
N ARG A 2 11.16 11.24 10.03
CA ARG A 2 11.36 9.79 10.18
C ARG A 2 10.37 9.29 11.23
N ILE A 3 9.49 8.35 10.86
CA ILE A 3 8.68 7.62 11.83
C ILE A 3 9.64 6.69 12.57
N LYS A 4 9.71 6.83 13.90
CA LYS A 4 10.52 5.93 14.74
C LYS A 4 9.69 4.69 15.01
N VAL A 5 10.23 3.53 14.71
CA VAL A 5 9.55 2.24 14.88
C VAL A 5 10.45 1.28 15.62
N ASP A 6 9.83 0.36 16.36
CA ASP A 6 10.47 -0.81 16.94
C ASP A 6 10.30 -1.97 15.96
N PHE A 7 11.39 -2.42 15.36
CA PHE A 7 11.35 -3.50 14.37
C PHE A 7 11.08 -4.86 14.99
N SER A 8 11.50 -5.09 16.24
CA SER A 8 11.24 -6.36 16.93
C SER A 8 9.75 -6.53 17.15
N LEU A 9 9.09 -5.46 17.63
CA LEU A 9 7.64 -5.46 17.82
C LEU A 9 6.88 -5.66 16.51
N ILE A 10 7.31 -5.00 15.43
CA ILE A 10 6.67 -5.14 14.11
C ILE A 10 6.80 -6.57 13.58
N GLU A 11 7.98 -7.18 13.75
CA GLU A 11 8.22 -8.57 13.36
C GLU A 11 7.28 -9.52 14.13
N ASP A 12 7.18 -9.35 15.45
CA ASP A 12 6.28 -10.14 16.29
C ASP A 12 4.80 -9.97 15.87
N GLU A 13 4.37 -8.74 15.58
CA GLU A 13 3.00 -8.45 15.12
C GLU A 13 2.72 -9.09 13.75
N ILE A 14 3.64 -9.02 12.79
CA ILE A 14 3.50 -9.65 11.47
C ILE A 14 3.47 -11.18 11.58
N LEU A 15 4.35 -11.76 12.41
CA LEU A 15 4.38 -13.21 12.68
C LEU A 15 3.11 -13.68 13.42
N ALA A 16 2.54 -12.84 14.28
CA ALA A 16 1.25 -13.13 14.91
C ALA A 16 0.13 -13.13 13.85
N LEU A 17 0.12 -12.15 12.94
CA LEU A 17 -0.85 -12.09 11.84
C LEU A 17 -0.74 -13.30 10.90
N SER A 18 0.47 -13.76 10.58
CA SER A 18 0.66 -14.90 9.67
C SER A 18 0.14 -16.22 10.23
N LYS A 19 0.00 -16.36 11.56
CA LYS A 19 -0.57 -17.57 12.19
C LYS A 19 -2.09 -17.73 11.97
N TYR A 20 -2.78 -16.69 11.51
CA TYR A 20 -4.22 -16.75 11.21
C TYR A 20 -4.53 -17.37 9.83
N VAL A 21 -3.51 -17.57 9.00
CA VAL A 21 -3.58 -18.30 7.74
C VAL A 21 -2.79 -19.61 7.89
N LYS A 22 -3.22 -20.69 7.23
CA LYS A 22 -2.51 -21.97 7.33
C LYS A 22 -1.29 -21.95 6.41
N GLU A 23 -0.27 -22.74 6.75
CA GLU A 23 0.97 -22.81 5.97
C GLU A 23 0.74 -23.27 4.52
N GLU A 24 -0.24 -24.14 4.28
CA GLU A 24 -0.62 -24.60 2.94
C GLU A 24 -1.42 -23.58 2.11
N ASP A 25 -1.93 -22.50 2.72
CA ASP A 25 -2.72 -21.49 2.02
C ASP A 25 -1.82 -20.50 1.26
N GLN A 26 -2.16 -20.23 0.00
CA GLN A 26 -1.69 -19.01 -0.66
C GLN A 26 -2.33 -17.81 0.05
N SER A 27 -1.51 -16.94 0.63
CA SER A 27 -1.99 -15.86 1.50
C SER A 27 -1.05 -14.65 1.45
N TYR A 28 -1.53 -13.52 1.97
CA TYR A 28 -0.69 -12.36 2.24
C TYR A 28 -1.05 -11.71 3.57
N VAL A 29 -0.07 -10.99 4.13
CA VAL A 29 -0.25 -10.09 5.27
C VAL A 29 -0.21 -8.65 4.76
N TYR A 30 -1.26 -7.90 5.05
CA TYR A 30 -1.25 -6.45 4.93
C TYR A 30 -0.81 -5.84 6.25
N TYR A 31 0.11 -4.87 6.19
CA TYR A 31 0.57 -4.16 7.37
C TYR A 31 0.90 -2.71 7.02
N GLN A 32 0.34 -1.79 7.79
CA GLN A 32 0.44 -0.34 7.60
C GLN A 32 0.87 0.32 8.89
N ILE A 33 1.81 1.26 8.77
CA ILE A 33 2.20 2.17 9.84
C ILE A 33 1.84 3.58 9.43
N SER A 34 1.09 4.28 10.29
CA SER A 34 0.83 5.70 10.13
C SER A 34 1.64 6.50 11.14
N ARG A 35 1.67 7.82 10.97
CA ARG A 35 2.41 8.73 11.86
C ARG A 35 1.91 8.71 13.30
N GLY A 36 0.64 8.34 13.50
CA GLY A 36 -0.05 8.48 14.78
C GLY A 36 -1.26 9.39 14.69
N ILE A 37 -1.86 9.64 15.85
CA ILE A 37 -2.99 10.54 16.03
C ILE A 37 -2.45 11.91 16.46
N ASP A 38 -2.88 12.96 15.76
CA ASP A 38 -2.58 14.34 16.11
C ASP A 38 -3.72 14.93 16.94
N GLU A 39 -3.41 15.74 17.95
CA GLU A 39 -4.43 16.40 18.78
C GLU A 39 -5.19 17.47 17.98
N MET A 40 -4.51 18.10 17.02
CA MET A 40 -5.10 19.09 16.13
C MET A 40 -4.72 18.78 14.68
N ARG A 41 -5.71 18.83 13.77
CA ARG A 41 -5.47 18.59 12.34
C ARG A 41 -4.50 19.64 11.77
N SER A 42 -3.27 19.20 11.51
CA SER A 42 -2.20 20.05 10.99
C SER A 42 -1.27 19.26 10.06
N HIS A 43 -0.79 19.93 9.01
CA HIS A 43 0.28 19.38 8.17
C HIS A 43 1.63 19.38 8.91
N LEU A 44 1.85 20.37 9.77
CA LEU A 44 3.03 20.49 10.62
C LEU A 44 2.95 19.54 11.80
N VAL A 45 4.03 18.81 12.04
CA VAL A 45 4.20 17.91 13.18
C VAL A 45 4.83 18.68 14.32
N ARG A 46 4.06 18.91 15.39
CA ARG A 46 4.47 19.76 16.52
C ARG A 46 4.80 18.96 17.77
N THR A 47 4.22 17.78 17.92
CA THR A 47 4.41 16.89 19.08
C THR A 47 5.05 15.57 18.65
N LYS A 48 5.64 14.86 19.61
CA LYS A 48 6.03 13.47 19.39
C LYS A 48 4.77 12.62 19.37
N MET A 49 4.46 12.04 18.21
CA MET A 49 3.36 11.08 18.06
C MET A 49 3.85 9.66 18.29
N VAL A 50 2.94 8.82 18.78
CA VAL A 50 3.08 7.36 18.79
C VAL A 50 2.59 6.83 17.44
N PRO A 51 3.40 6.07 16.67
CA PRO A 51 2.95 5.50 15.40
C PRO A 51 1.82 4.49 15.59
N GLU A 52 0.72 4.68 14.86
CA GLU A 52 -0.36 3.71 14.78
C GLU A 52 -0.02 2.61 13.78
N ARG A 53 -0.35 1.37 14.12
CA ARG A 53 -0.07 0.18 13.33
C ARG A 53 -1.38 -0.56 13.08
N PHE A 54 -1.61 -1.00 11.86
CA PHE A 54 -2.79 -1.75 11.47
C PHE A 54 -2.37 -2.86 10.51
N GLY A 55 -2.91 -4.05 10.69
CA GLY A 55 -2.64 -5.16 9.79
C GLY A 55 -3.68 -6.25 9.86
N TYR A 56 -3.70 -7.08 8.82
CA TYR A 56 -4.54 -8.26 8.72
C TYR A 56 -3.87 -9.30 7.83
N ALA A 57 -4.26 -10.57 7.98
CA ALA A 57 -3.89 -11.64 7.08
C ALA A 57 -5.12 -12.16 6.35
N THR A 58 -4.96 -12.52 5.08
CA THR A 58 -6.04 -13.09 4.29
C THR A 58 -5.52 -14.10 3.27
N LYS A 59 -6.38 -15.07 2.95
CA LYS A 59 -6.13 -16.05 1.88
C LYS A 59 -6.37 -15.42 0.53
N ILE A 60 -5.65 -15.91 -0.48
CA ILE A 60 -5.83 -15.53 -1.88
C ILE A 60 -5.87 -16.75 -2.77
N THR A 61 -6.54 -16.61 -3.91
CA THR A 61 -6.43 -17.57 -5.01
C THR A 61 -5.70 -16.87 -6.14
N PRO A 62 -4.41 -17.20 -6.39
CA PRO A 62 -3.66 -16.57 -7.46
C PRO A 62 -4.29 -16.94 -8.81
N SER A 63 -4.33 -15.96 -9.73
CA SER A 63 -4.76 -16.18 -11.10
C SER A 63 -3.54 -16.20 -12.03
N THR A 64 -3.50 -17.15 -12.95
CA THR A 64 -2.48 -17.27 -14.00
C THR A 64 -3.00 -16.85 -15.37
N LYS A 65 -4.18 -16.20 -15.42
CA LYS A 65 -4.75 -15.74 -16.69
C LYS A 65 -3.86 -14.66 -17.32
N PRO A 66 -3.78 -14.60 -18.66
CA PRO A 66 -3.22 -13.44 -19.33
C PRO A 66 -3.96 -12.15 -18.91
N LEU A 67 -3.21 -11.05 -18.78
CA LEU A 67 -3.77 -9.74 -18.45
C LEU A 67 -3.80 -8.86 -19.70
N VAL A 68 -4.87 -8.08 -19.85
CA VAL A 68 -4.93 -6.98 -20.82
C VAL A 68 -4.49 -5.70 -20.12
N SER A 69 -3.54 -4.95 -20.70
CA SER A 69 -2.99 -3.75 -20.06
C SER A 69 -3.15 -2.50 -20.92
N MET A 70 -3.46 -1.38 -20.25
CA MET A 70 -3.56 -0.05 -20.86
C MET A 70 -2.32 0.79 -20.54
N ILE A 71 -1.78 1.51 -21.52
CA ILE A 71 -0.74 2.51 -21.28
C ILE A 71 -1.40 3.83 -20.89
N VAL A 72 -0.98 4.41 -19.77
CA VAL A 72 -1.53 5.66 -19.24
C VAL A 72 -0.44 6.65 -18.85
N ASP A 73 -0.75 7.94 -18.92
CA ASP A 73 0.14 8.99 -18.42
C ASP A 73 0.31 8.88 -16.89
N ASP A 74 1.55 9.02 -16.41
CA ASP A 74 1.82 9.01 -14.96
C ASP A 74 1.43 10.32 -14.28
N ILE A 75 0.26 10.32 -13.62
CA ILE A 75 -0.27 11.44 -12.84
C ILE A 75 0.15 11.41 -11.36
N ARG A 76 0.95 10.41 -10.94
CA ARG A 76 1.31 10.23 -9.53
C ARG A 76 2.34 11.27 -9.09
N TRP A 77 2.45 11.45 -7.78
CA TRP A 77 3.53 12.25 -7.21
C TRP A 77 4.92 11.64 -7.51
N LYS A 78 5.96 12.49 -7.60
CA LYS A 78 7.33 12.09 -7.99
C LYS A 78 8.13 11.36 -6.89
N ARG A 79 7.48 10.64 -5.99
CA ARG A 79 8.11 9.89 -4.88
C ARG A 79 7.62 8.44 -4.82
N CYS A 80 7.43 7.82 -5.98
CA CYS A 80 6.99 6.42 -6.10
C CYS A 80 7.94 5.40 -5.47
N SER A 81 9.19 5.77 -5.16
CA SER A 81 10.09 4.94 -4.33
C SER A 81 9.62 4.78 -2.88
N ILE A 82 8.68 5.61 -2.42
CA ILE A 82 8.04 5.50 -1.11
C ILE A 82 6.72 4.73 -1.27
N LYS A 83 6.65 3.54 -0.68
CA LYS A 83 5.40 2.76 -0.58
C LYS A 83 4.48 3.38 0.48
N SER A 84 3.72 4.40 0.09
CA SER A 84 2.77 5.12 0.96
C SER A 84 1.32 4.67 0.73
N THR A 85 0.42 5.14 1.59
CA THR A 85 -1.04 4.94 1.46
C THR A 85 -1.73 6.02 0.62
N SER A 86 -0.98 7.00 0.10
CA SER A 86 -1.49 8.04 -0.81
C SER A 86 -1.65 7.50 -2.23
N LEU A 87 -2.61 6.58 -2.43
CA LEU A 87 -2.77 5.77 -3.64
C LEU A 87 -3.86 6.27 -4.61
N LEU A 88 -4.41 7.48 -4.40
CA LEU A 88 -5.53 7.98 -5.22
C LEU A 88 -5.21 7.95 -6.73
N GLY A 89 -4.01 8.37 -7.14
CA GLY A 89 -3.60 8.33 -8.55
C GLY A 89 -3.52 6.91 -9.13
N ASN A 90 -3.09 5.92 -8.33
CA ASN A 90 -3.11 4.52 -8.72
C ASN A 90 -4.56 4.03 -8.91
N VAL A 91 -5.43 4.33 -7.94
CA VAL A 91 -6.85 3.90 -7.96
C VAL A 91 -7.57 4.50 -9.16
N MET A 92 -7.43 5.80 -9.43
CA MET A 92 -8.09 6.44 -10.56
C MET A 92 -7.66 5.83 -11.90
N SER A 93 -6.36 5.60 -12.09
CA SER A 93 -5.83 5.05 -13.34
C SER A 93 -6.29 3.61 -13.56
N MET A 94 -6.36 2.80 -12.49
CA MET A 94 -6.88 1.43 -12.54
C MET A 94 -8.38 1.38 -12.85
N ASN A 95 -9.20 2.26 -12.27
CA ASN A 95 -10.62 2.29 -12.56
C ASN A 95 -10.86 2.71 -14.03
N SER A 96 -10.11 3.68 -14.54
CA SER A 96 -10.19 4.05 -15.96
C SER A 96 -9.79 2.89 -16.89
N ALA A 97 -8.83 2.05 -16.50
CA ALA A 97 -8.45 0.88 -17.28
C ALA A 97 -9.54 -0.21 -17.24
N LEU A 98 -10.16 -0.40 -16.08
CA LEU A 98 -11.28 -1.32 -15.91
C LEU A 98 -12.47 -0.94 -16.81
N ASP A 99 -12.79 0.35 -16.91
CA ASP A 99 -13.85 0.86 -17.78
C ASP A 99 -13.57 0.57 -19.28
N GLU A 100 -12.29 0.46 -19.66
CA GLU A 100 -11.82 0.10 -21.01
C GLU A 100 -11.57 -1.42 -21.16
N GLY A 101 -12.00 -2.24 -20.20
CA GLY A 101 -11.87 -3.70 -20.24
C GLY A 101 -10.44 -4.22 -20.03
N CYS A 102 -9.55 -3.41 -19.46
CA CYS A 102 -8.19 -3.80 -19.10
C CYS A 102 -8.09 -4.26 -17.65
N ASP A 103 -7.20 -5.22 -17.37
CA ASP A 103 -6.94 -5.75 -16.03
C ASP A 103 -5.88 -4.96 -15.26
N GLU A 104 -5.00 -4.23 -15.96
CA GLU A 104 -3.84 -3.54 -15.38
C GLU A 104 -3.40 -2.33 -16.23
N ILE A 105 -2.54 -1.49 -15.66
CA ILE A 105 -1.98 -0.32 -16.32
C ILE A 105 -0.45 -0.35 -16.39
N ILE A 106 0.09 0.27 -17.43
CA ILE A 106 1.51 0.60 -17.55
C ILE A 106 1.63 2.12 -17.57
N PHE A 107 2.23 2.67 -16.51
CA PHE A 107 2.50 4.11 -16.42
C PHE A 107 3.65 4.51 -17.35
N LEU A 108 3.38 5.46 -18.25
CA LEU A 108 4.39 6.07 -19.10
C LEU A 108 4.94 7.35 -18.45
N LEU A 109 6.25 7.34 -18.18
CA LEU A 109 6.97 8.53 -17.72
C LEU A 109 7.27 9.44 -18.91
N LYS A 110 6.58 10.59 -18.99
CA LYS A 110 6.97 11.65 -19.92
C LYS A 110 8.24 12.33 -19.39
N ILE A 111 9.38 12.00 -19.98
CA ILE A 111 10.62 12.75 -19.79
C ILE A 111 10.39 14.12 -20.46
N LYS A 112 10.34 15.17 -19.65
CA LYS A 112 10.41 16.55 -20.13
C LYS A 112 11.87 16.94 -20.32
#